data_AF-A0A0R1TYV8-F1
#
_entry.id   AF-A0A0R1TYV8-F1
#
_cell.length_a   1.000
_cell.length_b   1.000
_cell.length_c   1.000
_cell.angle_alpha   90.00
_cell.angle_beta   90.00
_cell.angle_gamma   90.00
#
_symmetry.space_group_name_H-M   'P 1'
#
loop_
_entity.id
_entity.type
_entity.pdbx_description
1 polymer ?
#
loop_
_entity_poly.entity_id
_entity_poly.type
_entity_poly.pdbx_seq_one_letter_code
_entity_poly.pdbx_strand_id
1 'polypeptide(L)'
;MAELTQEEKDYNAWWMSRFDADHCKVIRLYNHHHKVQEYTTANARYSDMEDAECAYWVATQAHQTVTRVMVDDKTFKRINGRIQIIANM
;
A
#
# COMPACT_ATOMS: atom_id res chain seq x y z
N MET A 1 19.65 13.00 -28.06
CA MET A 1 19.07 11.88 -27.30
C MET A 1 18.45 10.93 -28.32
N ALA A 2 18.63 9.62 -28.20
CA ALA A 2 17.94 8.67 -29.06
C ALA A 2 16.43 8.71 -28.76
N GLU A 3 15.60 8.68 -29.80
CA GLU A 3 14.15 8.57 -29.61
C GLU A 3 13.78 7.16 -29.16
N LEU A 4 12.82 7.06 -28.24
CA LEU A 4 12.28 5.78 -27.79
C LEU A 4 11.56 5.07 -28.93
N THR A 5 11.75 3.75 -29.02
CA THR A 5 10.96 2.86 -29.88
C THR A 5 9.49 2.85 -29.45
N GLN A 6 8.60 2.35 -30.32
CA GLN A 6 7.18 2.25 -29.98
C GLN A 6 6.95 1.26 -28.82
N GLU A 7 7.67 0.15 -28.79
CA GLU A 7 7.58 -0.84 -27.71
C GLU A 7 7.94 -0.25 -26.35
N GLU A 8 9.02 0.56 -26.28
CA GLU A 8 9.40 1.26 -25.06
C GLU A 8 8.36 2.29 -24.63
N LYS A 9 7.74 3.00 -25.60
CA LYS A 9 6.66 3.95 -25.30
C LYS A 9 5.43 3.25 -24.74
N ASP A 10 5.05 2.11 -25.33
CA ASP A 10 3.91 1.32 -24.89
C ASP A 10 4.16 0.72 -23.49
N TYR A 11 5.37 0.22 -23.25
CA TYR A 11 5.79 -0.25 -21.92
C TYR A 11 5.75 0.87 -20.89
N ASN A 12 6.26 2.06 -21.24
CA ASN A 12 6.23 3.22 -20.34
C ASN A 12 4.79 3.67 -20.06
N ALA A 13 3.93 3.72 -21.06
CA ALA A 13 2.51 4.05 -20.87
C ALA A 13 1.81 3.04 -19.95
N TRP A 14 2.05 1.74 -20.20
CA TRP A 14 1.56 0.66 -19.33
C TRP A 14 2.09 0.78 -17.90
N TRP A 15 3.38 1.05 -17.71
CA TRP A 15 4.00 1.22 -16.40
C TRP A 15 3.40 2.42 -15.68
N MET A 16 3.37 3.58 -16.32
CA MET A 16 2.84 4.83 -15.76
C MET A 16 1.35 4.73 -15.42
N SER A 17 0.54 3.99 -16.18
CA SER A 17 -0.89 3.79 -15.88
C SER A 17 -1.18 3.09 -14.54
N ARG A 18 -0.17 2.51 -13.89
CA ARG A 18 -0.30 1.90 -12.55
C ARG A 18 0.01 2.89 -11.44
N PHE A 19 0.58 4.04 -11.77
CA PHE A 19 0.85 5.10 -10.83
C PHE A 19 -0.33 6.05 -10.79
N ASP A 20 -0.75 6.36 -9.57
CA ASP A 20 -1.68 7.42 -9.30
C ASP A 20 -0.88 8.72 -9.26
N ALA A 21 -1.10 9.57 -10.27
CA ALA A 21 -0.40 10.83 -10.40
C ALA A 21 -0.92 11.89 -9.43
N ASP A 22 -2.14 11.72 -8.94
CA ASP A 22 -2.86 12.71 -8.14
C ASP A 22 -2.87 12.35 -6.65
N HIS A 23 -2.74 11.06 -6.32
CA HIS A 23 -2.84 10.58 -4.95
C HIS A 23 -1.75 9.57 -4.58
N CYS A 24 -0.94 9.94 -3.58
CA CYS A 24 0.03 9.04 -2.97
C CYS A 24 -0.48 8.63 -1.58
N LYS A 25 -0.96 7.39 -1.47
CA LYS A 25 -1.50 6.82 -0.23
C LYS A 25 -0.40 6.72 0.81
N VAL A 26 -0.70 7.06 2.06
CA VAL A 26 0.20 6.91 3.22
C VAL A 26 -0.18 5.67 4.01
N ILE A 27 0.74 4.71 4.13
CA ILE A 27 0.55 3.48 4.89
C ILE A 27 1.35 3.56 6.18
N ARG A 28 0.67 3.33 7.31
CA ARG A 28 1.25 3.35 8.66
C ARG A 28 1.03 2.02 9.36
N LEU A 29 2.11 1.42 9.84
CA LEU A 29 2.09 0.17 10.61
C LEU A 29 2.18 0.48 12.10
N TYR A 30 1.34 -0.14 12.92
CA TYR A 30 1.41 0.00 14.37
C TYR A 30 1.52 -1.34 15.06
N ASN A 31 2.26 -1.33 16.16
CA ASN A 31 2.22 -2.35 17.20
C ASN A 31 1.58 -1.73 18.45
N HIS A 32 0.37 -2.16 18.76
CA HIS A 32 -0.53 -1.50 19.69
C HIS A 32 -0.70 -0.01 19.36
N HIS A 33 -0.19 0.87 20.23
CA HIS A 33 -0.26 2.32 20.08
C HIS A 33 1.01 2.93 19.47
N HIS A 34 2.04 2.13 19.22
CA HIS A 34 3.32 2.61 18.71
C HIS A 34 3.39 2.47 17.20
N LYS A 35 3.70 3.57 16.51
CA LYS A 35 3.97 3.54 15.06
C LYS A 35 5.32 2.87 14.85
N VAL A 36 5.30 1.75 14.12
CA VAL A 36 6.49 0.95 13.78
C VAL A 36 7.14 1.49 12.52
N GLN A 37 6.31 1.80 11.51
CA GLN A 37 6.79 2.25 10.21
C GLN A 37 5.71 3.09 9.51
N GLU A 38 6.15 3.98 8.62
CA GLU A 38 5.32 4.76 7.72
C GLU A 38 6.00 4.79 6.34
N TYR A 39 5.22 4.61 5.29
CA TYR A 39 5.69 4.69 3.91
C TYR A 39 4.54 5.10 3.00
N THR A 40 4.85 5.43 1.76
CA THR A 40 3.84 5.85 0.77
C THR A 40 3.80 4.91 -0.42
N THR A 41 2.65 4.84 -1.07
CA THR A 41 2.47 4.12 -2.33
C THR A 41 1.65 4.97 -3.28
N ALA A 42 2.11 5.07 -4.52
CA ALA A 42 1.36 5.69 -5.61
C ALA A 42 0.66 4.62 -6.46
N ASN A 43 0.37 3.43 -5.92
CA ASN A 43 -0.28 2.38 -6.71
C ASN A 43 -1.77 2.67 -6.90
N ALA A 44 -2.16 3.01 -8.13
CA ALA A 44 -3.55 3.30 -8.53
C ALA A 44 -4.43 2.04 -8.60
N ARG A 45 -3.81 0.87 -8.74
CA ARG A 45 -4.53 -0.39 -9.02
C ARG A 45 -5.08 -1.05 -7.77
N TYR A 46 -4.37 -0.95 -6.65
CA TYR A 46 -4.74 -1.63 -5.42
C TYR A 46 -5.73 -0.79 -4.61
N SER A 47 -6.76 -1.46 -4.10
CA SER A 47 -7.62 -0.91 -3.08
C SER A 47 -6.89 -0.78 -1.75
N ASP A 48 -7.38 0.09 -0.86
CA ASP A 48 -6.81 0.26 0.47
C ASP A 48 -6.77 -1.06 1.28
N MET A 49 -7.71 -1.97 0.99
CA MET A 49 -7.74 -3.30 1.61
C MET A 49 -6.61 -4.20 1.10
N GLU A 50 -6.35 -4.21 -0.21
CA GLU A 50 -5.23 -4.95 -0.80
C GLU A 50 -3.89 -4.39 -0.33
N ASP A 51 -3.76 -3.06 -0.21
CA ASP A 51 -2.57 -2.44 0.36
C ASP A 51 -2.37 -2.82 1.84
N ALA A 52 -3.45 -2.85 2.63
CA ALA A 52 -3.38 -3.33 4.01
C ALA A 52 -3.00 -4.81 4.10
N GLU A 53 -3.55 -5.67 3.23
CA GLU A 53 -3.18 -7.09 3.11
C GLU A 53 -1.70 -7.27 2.79
N CYS A 54 -1.21 -6.53 1.79
CA CYS A 54 0.19 -6.53 1.41
C CYS A 54 1.07 -6.09 2.58
N ALA A 55 0.71 -5.01 3.27
CA ALA A 55 1.43 -4.52 4.44
C ALA A 55 1.53 -5.57 5.56
N TYR A 56 0.45 -6.28 5.87
CA TYR A 56 0.46 -7.38 6.84
C TYR A 56 1.32 -8.54 6.39
N TRP A 57 1.26 -8.89 5.11
CA TRP A 57 2.07 -9.98 4.55
C TRP A 57 3.56 -9.65 4.65
N VAL A 58 3.97 -8.46 4.21
CA VAL A 58 5.37 -7.99 4.29
C VAL A 58 5.84 -7.94 5.74
N ALA A 59 5.06 -7.39 6.67
CA ALA A 59 5.41 -7.35 8.08
C ALA A 59 5.63 -8.76 8.65
N THR A 60 4.80 -9.73 8.23
CA THR A 60 4.94 -11.13 8.63
C THR A 60 6.25 -11.73 8.10
N GLN A 61 6.59 -11.50 6.83
CA GLN A 61 7.86 -11.97 6.24
C GLN A 61 9.08 -11.32 6.88
N ALA A 62 8.95 -10.07 7.31
CA ALA A 62 10.00 -9.32 8.00
C ALA A 62 10.10 -9.62 9.50
N HIS A 63 9.31 -10.57 10.02
CA HIS A 63 9.22 -10.88 11.46
C HIS A 63 8.87 -9.66 12.34
N GLN A 64 8.13 -8.70 11.80
CA GLN A 64 7.66 -7.52 12.52
C GLN A 64 6.26 -7.78 13.08
N THR A 65 6.07 -7.48 14.37
CA THR A 65 4.74 -7.55 14.99
C THR A 65 3.94 -6.30 14.66
N VAL A 66 2.87 -6.46 13.88
CA VAL A 66 1.93 -5.39 13.50
C VAL A 66 0.52 -5.78 13.95
N THR A 67 -0.10 -4.92 14.75
CA THR A 67 -1.46 -5.14 15.28
C THR A 67 -2.52 -4.36 14.54
N ARG A 68 -2.14 -3.27 13.86
CA ARG A 68 -3.03 -2.47 12.99
C ARG A 68 -2.24 -1.85 11.84
N VAL A 69 -2.90 -1.73 10.69
CA VAL A 69 -2.40 -0.99 9.53
C VAL A 69 -3.38 0.14 9.27
N MET A 70 -2.87 1.32 8.95
CA MET A 70 -3.68 2.44 8.50
C MET A 70 -3.26 2.78 7.08
N VAL A 71 -4.23 2.88 6.17
CA VAL A 71 -4.04 3.35 4.80
C VAL A 71 -4.82 4.65 4.71
N ASP A 72 -4.10 5.76 4.58
CA ASP A 72 -4.59 7.13 4.73
C ASP A 72 -5.33 7.37 6.05
N ASP A 73 -6.65 7.46 5.97
CA ASP A 73 -7.62 7.70 7.05
C ASP A 73 -8.31 6.41 7.53
N LYS A 74 -8.16 5.30 6.81
CA LYS A 74 -8.80 4.01 7.10
C LYS A 74 -7.90 3.11 7.93
N THR A 75 -8.45 2.56 9.00
CA THR A 75 -7.74 1.64 9.90
C THR A 75 -8.20 0.21 9.70
N PHE A 76 -7.24 -0.69 9.50
CA PHE A 76 -7.41 -2.11 9.24
C PHE A 76 -6.80 -2.96 10.36
N LYS A 77 -7.53 -4.00 10.77
CA LYS A 77 -7.08 -4.98 11.76
C LYS A 77 -7.30 -6.40 11.27
N ARG A 78 -6.35 -7.30 11.54
CA ARG A 78 -6.53 -8.73 11.33
C ARG A 78 -7.28 -9.34 12.53
N ILE A 79 -8.50 -9.82 12.28
CA ILE A 79 -9.38 -10.45 13.27
C ILE A 79 -9.75 -11.83 12.74
N ASN A 80 -9.46 -12.89 13.50
CA ASN A 80 -9.71 -14.28 13.10
C ASN A 80 -9.12 -14.63 11.72
N GLY A 81 -7.90 -14.15 11.44
CA GLY A 81 -7.19 -14.37 10.18
C GLY A 81 -7.67 -13.52 8.99
N ARG A 82 -8.77 -12.78 9.12
CA ARG A 82 -9.30 -11.89 8.07
C ARG A 82 -8.99 -10.44 8.38
N ILE A 83 -8.64 -9.66 7.35
CA ILE A 83 -8.43 -8.23 7.49
C ILE A 83 -9.79 -7.53 7.37
N GLN A 84 -10.05 -6.62 8.31
CA GLN A 84 -11.31 -5.89 8.40
C GLN A 84 -11.00 -4.42 8.68
N ILE A 85 -11.83 -3.53 8.11
CA ILE A 85 -11.83 -2.11 8.46
C ILE A 85 -12.48 -1.96 9.83
N ILE A 86 -11.82 -1.22 10.73
CA ILE A 86 -12.30 -1.01 12.11
C ILE A 86 -12.58 0.46 12.44
N ALA A 87 -12.11 1.40 11.61
CA ALA A 87 -12.41 2.82 11.74
C ALA A 87 -12.08 3.55 10.42
N ASN A 88 -12.86 4.58 10.11
CA ASN A 88 -12.56 5.61 9.13
C ASN A 88 -12.58 6.95 9.89
N MET A 89 -11.60 7.82 9.68
CA MET A 89 -11.50 9.12 10.37
C MET A 89 -11.81 10.28 9.43
#